data_AF-A0A401UNL1-F1
#
_entry.id   AF-A0A401UNL1-F1
#
_cell.length_a   1.000
_cell.length_b   1.000
_cell.length_c   1.000
_cell.angle_alpha   90.00
_cell.angle_beta   90.00
_cell.angle_gamma   90.00
#
_symmetry.space_group_name_H-M   'P 1'
#
loop_
_entity.id
_entity.type
_entity.pdbx_description
1 polymer ?
#
loop_
_entity_poly.entity_id
_entity_poly.type
_entity_poly.pdbx_seq_one_letter_code
_entity_poly.pdbx_strand_id
1 'polypeptide(L)' 'MDKEHLKDSKNIAYANLSQGETEKLKELERTFNNEFQCDYYLMVMKDHSIKS' A
#
# COMPACT_ATOMS: atom_id res chain seq x y z
N MET A 1 18.64 4.38 12.87
CA MET A 1 17.24 4.06 12.50
C MET A 1 16.92 2.69 13.07
N ASP A 2 16.37 2.68 14.27
CA ASP A 2 16.05 1.46 14.99
C ASP A 2 14.92 0.70 14.29
N LYS A 3 15.19 -0.56 13.95
CA LYS A 3 14.30 -1.47 13.21
C LYS A 3 13.19 -2.07 14.09
N GLU A 4 12.82 -1.41 15.18
CA GLU A 4 11.88 -1.95 16.17
C GLU A 4 10.42 -1.95 15.66
N HIS A 5 10.07 -1.05 14.74
CA HIS A 5 8.70 -0.93 14.22
C HIS A 5 8.30 -1.96 13.15
N LEU A 6 9.23 -2.78 12.66
CA LEU A 6 8.97 -3.76 11.59
C LEU A 6 8.49 -5.13 12.11
N LYS A 7 8.49 -5.35 13.44
CA LYS A 7 8.20 -6.66 14.05
C LYS A 7 6.75 -7.13 13.86
N ASP A 8 5.80 -6.22 13.61
CA ASP A 8 4.36 -6.56 13.44
C ASP A 8 3.88 -6.67 11.99
N SER A 9 4.78 -6.53 11.01
CA SER A 9 4.42 -6.57 9.58
C SER A 9 3.91 -7.95 9.09
N LYS A 10 4.11 -9.02 9.87
CA LYS A 10 3.64 -10.37 9.51
C LYS A 10 2.12 -10.53 9.46
N ASN A 11 1.35 -9.60 10.03
CA ASN A 11 -0.11 -9.66 10.08
C ASN A 11 -0.79 -8.70 9.08
N ILE A 12 -0.05 -8.08 8.16
CA ILE A 12 -0.64 -7.19 7.17
C ILE A 12 -1.28 -8.04 6.06
N ALA A 13 -2.61 -8.07 6.03
CA ALA A 13 -3.36 -8.71 4.95
C ALA A 13 -3.50 -7.75 3.78
N TYR A 14 -2.74 -8.00 2.70
CA TYR A 14 -2.87 -7.22 1.47
C TYR A 14 -4.09 -7.62 0.65
N ALA A 15 -4.68 -6.64 -0.04
CA ALA A 15 -5.76 -6.89 -1.00
C ALA A 15 -5.23 -7.68 -2.20
N ASN A 16 -6.02 -8.66 -2.67
CA ASN A 16 -5.72 -9.33 -3.93
C ASN A 16 -6.31 -8.48 -5.05
N LEU A 17 -5.45 -7.70 -5.71
CA LEU A 17 -5.85 -6.86 -6.83
C LEU A 17 -5.85 -7.67 -8.13
N SER A 18 -6.84 -7.43 -8.98
CA SER A 18 -6.78 -7.83 -10.38
C SER A 18 -5.69 -7.07 -11.13
N GLN A 19 -5.36 -7.51 -12.35
CA GLN A 19 -4.36 -6.84 -13.17
C GLN A 19 -4.73 -5.37 -13.43
N GLY A 20 -5.99 -5.09 -13.81
CA GLY A 20 -6.44 -3.72 -14.09
C GLY A 20 -6.42 -2.81 -12.86
N GLU A 21 -6.72 -3.35 -11.66
CA GLU A 21 -6.59 -2.59 -10.41
C GLU A 21 -5.13 -2.32 -10.05
N THR A 22 -4.24 -3.27 -10.33
CA THR A 22 -2.79 -3.11 -10.13
C THR A 22 -2.21 -2.02 -11.04
N GLU A 23 -2.63 -1.98 -12.31
CA GLU A 23 -2.21 -0.97 -13.27
C GLU A 23 -2.67 0.43 -12.84
N LYS A 24 -3.92 0.58 -12.41
CA LYS A 24 -4.46 1.84 -11.87
C LYS A 24 -3.70 2.31 -10.63
N LEU A 25 -3.37 1.40 -9.70
CA LEU A 25 -2.59 1.75 -8.50
C LEU A 25 -1.21 2.29 -8.86
N LYS A 26 -0.53 1.67 -9.84
CA LYS A 26 0.78 2.12 -10.32
C LYS A 26 0.71 3.47 -11.04
N GLU A 27 -0.35 3.72 -11.80
CA GLU A 27 -0.57 5.00 -12.46
C GLU A 27 -0.79 6.11 -11.42
N LEU A 28 -1.59 5.84 -10.38
CA LEU A 28 -1.82 6.75 -9.27
C LEU A 28 -0.52 7.06 -8.52
N GLU A 29 0.26 6.03 -8.18
CA GLU A 29 1.56 6.15 -7.52
C GLU A 29 2.51 7.03 -8.33
N ARG A 30 2.64 6.76 -9.63
CA ARG A 30 3.49 7.56 -10.53
C ARG A 30 3.02 9.01 -10.61
N THR A 31 1.72 9.24 -10.72
CA THR A 31 1.15 10.59 -10.83
C THR A 31 1.45 11.39 -9.56
N PHE A 32 1.19 10.80 -8.40
CA PHE A 32 1.48 11.41 -7.11
C PHE A 32 2.98 11.73 -6.93
N ASN A 33 3.84 10.74 -7.19
CA ASN A 33 5.29 10.92 -7.05
C ASN A 33 5.84 11.99 -7.99
N ASN A 34 5.33 12.07 -9.22
CA ASN A 34 5.69 13.13 -10.17
C ASN A 34 5.20 14.51 -9.73
N GLU A 35 3.97 14.63 -9.23
CA GLU A 35 3.38 15.90 -8.81
C GLU A 35 4.10 16.48 -7.60
N PHE A 36 4.39 15.64 -6.60
CA PHE A 36 4.96 16.08 -5.33
C PHE A 36 6.47 15.90 -5.23
N GLN A 37 7.13 15.47 -6.31
CA GLN A 37 8.58 15.22 -6.37
C GLN A 37 9.06 14.33 -5.22
N CYS A 38 8.35 13.22 -5.02
CA CYS A 38 8.57 12.26 -3.94
C CYS A 38 8.67 10.83 -4.48
N ASP A 39 9.01 9.88 -3.60
CA ASP A 39 9.19 8.47 -3.95
C ASP A 39 8.50 7.58 -2.91
N TYR A 40 7.16 7.55 -2.97
CA TYR A 40 6.33 6.71 -2.12
C TYR A 40 5.81 5.50 -2.86
N TYR A 41 5.58 4.42 -2.10
CA TYR A 41 4.89 3.23 -2.56
C TYR A 41 3.48 3.18 -2.00
N LEU A 42 2.49 3.00 -2.87
CA LEU A 42 1.10 2.81 -2.47
C LEU A 42 0.80 1.33 -2.27
N MET A 43 0.12 0.99 -1.17
CA MET A 43 -0.28 -0.37 -0.83
C MET A 43 -1.76 -0.42 -0.47
N VAL A 44 -2.45 -1.48 -0.90
CA VAL A 44 -3.86 -1.71 -0.58
C VAL A 44 -3.98 -2.88 0.39
N MET A 45 -4.65 -2.64 1.51
CA MET A 45 -4.91 -3.65 2.55
C MET A 45 -6.33 -4.17 2.43
N LYS A 46 -6.56 -5.43 2.85
CA LYS A 46 -7.91 -5.95 3.04
C LYS A 46 -8.54 -5.25 4.24
N ASP A 47 -9.78 -4.82 4.07
CA ASP A 47 -10.54 -4.30 5.19
C ASP A 47 -10.73 -5.41 6.24
N HIS A 48 -10.17 -5.18 7.42
CA HIS A 48 -10.48 -5.94 8.63
C HIS A 48 -11.54 -5.15 9.38
N SER A 49 -12.76 -5.10 8.85
CA SER A 49 -13.90 -4.64 9.62
C SER A 49 -14.11 -5.63 10.77
N ILE A 50 -13.52 -5.32 11.93
CA ILE A 50 -13.80 -6.01 13.18
C ILE A 50 -15.28 -5.71 13.45
N LYS A 51 -16.15 -6.69 13.19
CA LYS A 51 -17.55 -6.61 13.60
C LYS A 51 -17.55 -6.53 15.13
N SER A 52 -17.82 -5.33 15.64
CA SER A 52 -18.03 -5.08 17.06
C SER A 52 -19.37 -5.63 17.54
#